data_AF-A0AAE9D292-F1
#
_entry.id   AF-A0AAE9D292-F1
#
_cell.length_a   1.000
_cell.length_b   1.000
_cell.length_c   1.000
_cell.angle_alpha   90.00
_cell.angle_beta   90.00
_cell.angle_gamma   90.00
#
_symmetry.space_group_name_H-M   'P 1'
#
loop_
_entity.id
_entity.type
_entity.pdbx_description
1 polymer ?
#
loop_
_entity_poly.entity_id
_entity_poly.type
_entity_poly.pdbx_seq_one_letter_code
_entity_poly.pdbx_strand_id
1 'polypeptide(L)'
;MKVFLFLIFVIPTSSFIWGSTTTTLHFDTTIVCRDRVTNAPVKNWCYTMKVFDSGASAEIFEGSFKERCLDDFYTHHEFERNHTYYLAFTNYVLESEIEHNCTTDGRRLIRKRKYSKVPGVEKRFDLPLSIDLFEDGTEVIAH
;
A
#
# COMPACT_ATOMS: atom_id res chain seq x y z
N MET A 1 9.75 -67.72 8.80
CA MET A 1 8.48 -67.09 8.36
C MET A 1 8.33 -65.81 9.18
N LYS A 2 8.83 -64.69 8.66
CA LYS A 2 8.08 -63.48 8.24
C LYS A 2 7.14 -62.90 9.31
N VAL A 3 7.73 -62.07 10.16
CA VAL A 3 7.08 -61.06 11.00
C VAL A 3 6.54 -59.98 10.07
N PHE A 4 5.22 -59.76 10.05
CA PHE A 4 4.61 -58.60 9.40
C PHE A 4 4.14 -57.63 10.49
N LEU A 5 5.05 -56.74 10.87
CA LEU A 5 4.71 -55.51 11.60
C LEU A 5 4.11 -54.54 10.59
N PHE A 6 2.80 -54.34 10.66
CA PHE A 6 2.12 -53.24 9.98
C PHE A 6 2.56 -51.92 10.62
N LEU A 7 3.60 -51.30 10.05
CA LEU A 7 3.92 -49.90 10.26
C LEU A 7 2.83 -49.08 9.58
N ILE A 8 1.87 -48.61 10.36
CA ILE A 8 0.96 -47.53 9.96
C ILE A 8 1.83 -46.27 9.86
N PHE A 9 2.36 -46.02 8.66
CA PHE A 9 2.87 -44.70 8.30
C PHE A 9 1.69 -43.75 8.33
N VAL A 10 1.54 -43.03 9.45
CA VAL A 10 0.79 -41.78 9.47
C VAL A 10 1.59 -40.83 8.58
N ILE A 11 1.28 -40.84 7.30
CA ILE A 11 1.68 -39.75 6.40
C ILE A 11 1.07 -38.51 7.07
N PRO A 12 1.87 -37.54 7.53
CA PRO A 12 1.31 -36.25 7.84
C PRO A 12 0.81 -35.75 6.48
N THR A 13 -0.48 -35.89 6.23
CA THR A 13 -1.10 -35.14 5.15
C THR A 13 -0.77 -33.71 5.51
N SER A 14 0.20 -33.15 4.80
CA SER A 14 0.47 -31.72 4.80
C SER A 14 -0.85 -31.10 4.41
N SER A 15 -1.66 -30.78 5.41
CA SER A 15 -2.75 -29.85 5.28
C SER A 15 -2.03 -28.59 4.85
N PHE A 16 -1.96 -28.35 3.53
CA PHE A 16 -1.91 -27.00 3.04
C PHE A 16 -3.06 -26.32 3.78
N ILE A 17 -2.72 -25.49 4.77
CA ILE A 17 -3.71 -24.71 5.49
C ILE A 17 -4.14 -23.65 4.47
N TRP A 18 -5.08 -24.03 3.61
CA TRP A 18 -5.96 -23.12 2.87
C TRP A 18 -6.91 -22.52 3.90
N GLY A 19 -6.34 -21.79 4.86
CA GLY A 19 -7.06 -21.08 5.89
C GLY A 19 -7.13 -19.63 5.46
N SER A 20 -8.34 -19.07 5.45
CA SER A 20 -8.46 -17.63 5.39
C SER A 20 -8.27 -17.03 6.78
N THR A 21 -7.51 -15.95 6.88
CA THR A 21 -7.45 -15.11 8.08
C THR A 21 -8.09 -13.78 7.71
N THR A 22 -8.78 -13.11 8.62
CA THR A 22 -9.19 -11.71 8.41
C THR A 22 -8.44 -10.87 9.41
N THR A 23 -7.73 -9.84 8.94
CA THR A 23 -7.07 -8.85 9.80
C THR A 23 -7.63 -7.47 9.53
N THR A 24 -7.55 -6.60 10.53
CA THR A 24 -7.79 -5.17 10.36
C THR A 24 -6.45 -4.50 10.10
N LEU A 25 -6.28 -3.95 8.90
CA LEU A 25 -5.17 -3.11 8.50
C LEU A 25 -5.47 -1.67 8.91
N HIS A 26 -4.63 -1.10 9.76
CA HIS A 26 -4.61 0.32 10.06
C HIS A 26 -3.57 0.99 9.17
N PHE A 27 -4.02 1.91 8.33
CA PHE A 27 -3.18 2.69 7.45
C PHE A 27 -3.00 4.08 8.03
N ASP A 28 -1.76 4.44 8.28
CA ASP A 28 -1.37 5.78 8.68
C ASP A 28 -0.54 6.37 7.54
N THR A 29 -0.99 7.45 6.91
CA THR A 29 -0.31 8.04 5.76
C THR A 29 -0.13 9.54 5.90
N THR A 30 1.12 9.95 5.68
CA THR A 30 1.50 11.35 5.53
C THR A 30 1.80 11.61 4.06
N ILE A 31 1.12 12.59 3.46
CA ILE A 31 1.34 12.99 2.07
C ILE A 31 1.88 14.42 2.05
N VAL A 32 2.98 14.62 1.34
CA VAL A 32 3.65 15.91 1.19
C VAL A 32 4.10 16.11 -0.24
N CYS A 33 3.90 17.32 -0.75
CA CYS A 33 4.53 17.78 -1.98
C CYS A 33 5.75 18.64 -1.61
N ARG A 34 6.89 18.40 -2.25
CA ARG A 34 8.15 19.07 -1.92
C ARG A 34 8.98 19.36 -3.16
N ASP A 35 9.64 20.50 -3.14
CA ASP A 35 10.68 20.85 -4.09
C ASP A 35 11.90 19.97 -3.82
N ARG A 36 12.40 19.28 -4.85
CA ARG A 36 13.53 18.35 -4.74
C ARG A 36 14.87 19.05 -4.54
N VAL A 37 15.02 20.26 -5.05
CA VAL A 37 16.26 21.03 -4.96
C VAL A 37 16.38 21.68 -3.59
N THR A 38 15.29 22.30 -3.12
CA THR A 38 15.30 23.00 -1.83
C THR A 38 14.86 22.12 -0.66
N ASN A 39 14.26 20.94 -0.92
CA ASN A 39 13.54 20.12 0.06
C ASN A 39 12.41 20.87 0.79
N ALA A 40 12.02 22.05 0.30
CA ALA A 40 10.96 22.84 0.90
C ALA A 40 9.59 22.25 0.54
N PRO A 41 8.67 22.12 1.52
CA PRO A 41 7.33 21.67 1.22
C PRO A 41 6.53 22.74 0.46
N VAL A 42 5.64 22.28 -0.42
CA VAL A 42 4.79 23.10 -1.28
C VAL A 42 3.39 23.20 -0.70
N LYS A 43 2.79 24.40 -0.76
CA LYS A 43 1.41 24.69 -0.33
C LYS A 43 0.47 24.78 -1.53
N ASN A 44 -0.84 24.80 -1.24
CA ASN A 44 -1.91 25.11 -2.20
C ASN A 44 -1.99 24.12 -3.36
N TRP A 45 -2.08 22.84 -3.05
CA TRP A 45 -2.26 21.77 -4.03
C TRP A 45 -3.36 20.82 -3.56
N CYS A 46 -3.98 20.14 -4.51
CA CYS A 46 -5.03 19.18 -4.29
C CYS A 46 -4.62 17.80 -4.77
N TYR A 47 -5.19 16.77 -4.15
CA TYR A 47 -4.98 15.39 -4.55
C TYR A 47 -6.17 14.50 -4.25
N THR A 48 -6.22 13.36 -4.95
CA THR A 48 -6.98 12.17 -4.58
C THR A 48 -5.98 11.02 -4.42
N MET A 49 -6.35 10.02 -3.61
CA MET A 49 -5.50 8.85 -3.40
C MET A 49 -6.33 7.59 -3.43
N LYS A 50 -5.71 6.51 -3.90
CA LYS A 50 -6.20 5.14 -3.79
C LYS A 50 -5.09 4.25 -3.26
N VAL A 51 -5.46 3.27 -2.44
CA VAL A 51 -4.58 2.19 -2.00
C VAL A 51 -5.27 0.87 -2.35
N PHE A 52 -4.53 -0.05 -2.95
CA PHE A 52 -5.03 -1.35 -3.36
C PHE A 52 -3.98 -2.44 -3.20
N ASP A 53 -4.44 -3.67 -3.00
CA ASP A 53 -3.59 -4.86 -3.00
C ASP A 53 -3.38 -5.34 -4.44
N SER A 54 -2.14 -5.21 -4.93
CA SER A 54 -1.73 -5.63 -6.29
C SER A 54 -1.33 -7.11 -6.37
N GLY A 55 -1.24 -7.80 -5.22
CA GLY A 55 -0.95 -9.23 -5.14
C GLY A 55 -2.19 -10.12 -5.23
N ALA A 56 -3.38 -9.57 -5.04
CA ALA A 56 -4.64 -10.29 -5.14
C ALA A 56 -5.09 -10.50 -6.60
N SER A 57 -5.73 -11.64 -6.89
CA SER A 57 -6.25 -11.97 -8.23
C SER A 57 -7.38 -11.06 -8.72
N ALA A 58 -7.93 -10.24 -7.82
CA ALA A 58 -8.79 -9.12 -8.12
C ALA A 58 -8.27 -7.93 -7.32
N GLU A 59 -8.13 -6.75 -7.93
CA GLU A 59 -7.73 -5.52 -7.22
C GLU A 59 -8.71 -5.27 -6.06
N ILE A 60 -8.28 -5.59 -4.84
CA ILE A 60 -9.08 -5.30 -3.65
C ILE A 60 -8.82 -3.82 -3.33
N PHE A 61 -9.80 -2.98 -3.64
CA PHE A 61 -9.78 -1.57 -3.29
C PHE A 61 -9.78 -1.41 -1.77
N GLU A 62 -8.68 -0.91 -1.21
CA GLU A 62 -8.54 -0.72 0.23
C GLU A 62 -9.01 0.69 0.64
N GLY A 63 -8.84 1.70 -0.21
CA GLY A 63 -9.40 3.03 0.07
C GLY A 63 -9.41 3.96 -1.14
N SER A 64 -10.37 4.89 -1.18
CA SER A 64 -10.39 6.03 -2.09
C SER A 64 -10.69 7.29 -1.28
N PHE A 65 -9.84 8.28 -1.45
CA PHE A 65 -9.98 9.57 -0.79
C PHE A 65 -10.69 10.54 -1.73
N LYS A 66 -11.71 11.24 -1.21
CA LYS A 66 -12.25 12.42 -1.91
C LYS A 66 -11.12 13.41 -2.15
N GLU A 67 -11.27 14.21 -3.20
CA GLU A 67 -10.33 15.30 -3.48
C GLU A 67 -10.17 16.18 -2.25
N ARG A 68 -8.91 16.41 -1.87
CA ARG A 68 -8.55 17.29 -0.77
C ARG A 68 -7.56 18.31 -1.29
N CYS A 69 -7.83 19.57 -0.97
CA CYS A 69 -6.90 20.66 -1.19
C CYS A 69 -6.22 20.99 0.13
N LEU A 70 -4.89 21.06 0.09
CA LEU A 70 -4.05 21.40 1.22
C LEU A 70 -3.62 22.85 1.06
N ASP A 71 -4.15 23.71 1.93
CA ASP A 71 -3.67 25.08 2.12
C ASP A 71 -2.31 25.10 2.84
N ASP A 72 -1.97 23.98 3.49
CA ASP A 72 -0.71 23.77 4.19
C ASP A 72 0.15 22.67 3.54
N PHE A 73 1.33 22.46 4.10
CA PHE A 73 2.41 21.68 3.53
C PHE A 73 2.19 20.16 3.46
N TYR A 74 1.50 19.58 4.45
CA TYR A 74 1.28 18.14 4.54
C TYR A 74 -0.08 17.84 5.16
N THR A 75 -0.50 16.60 5.03
CA THR A 75 -1.66 16.08 5.75
C THR A 75 -1.41 14.67 6.23
N HIS A 76 -2.11 14.33 7.31
CA HIS A 76 -2.05 13.04 7.99
C HIS A 76 -3.41 12.38 7.92
N HIS A 77 -3.45 11.13 7.48
CA HIS A 77 -4.67 10.34 7.39
C HIS A 77 -4.49 8.98 8.00
N GLU A 78 -5.42 8.65 8.89
CA GLU A 78 -5.56 7.31 9.45
C GLU A 78 -6.87 6.70 8.95
N PHE A 79 -6.82 5.47 8.49
CA PHE A 79 -8.02 4.69 8.16
C PHE A 79 -7.81 3.21 8.42
N GLU A 80 -8.90 2.51 8.73
CA GLU A 80 -8.87 1.09 9.01
C GLU A 80 -9.70 0.32 7.99
N ARG A 81 -9.19 -0.84 7.58
CA ARG A 81 -9.88 -1.77 6.67
C ARG A 81 -9.67 -3.21 7.06
N ASN A 82 -10.74 -3.98 7.00
CA ASN A 82 -10.65 -5.43 7.13
C ASN A 82 -10.23 -6.03 5.80
N HIS A 83 -9.19 -6.85 5.82
CA HIS A 83 -8.69 -7.60 4.68
C HIS A 83 -8.70 -9.10 5.00
N THR A 84 -9.13 -9.94 4.05
CA THR A 84 -9.17 -11.39 4.22
C THR A 84 -8.07 -12.05 3.38
N TYR A 85 -7.11 -12.63 4.08
CA TYR A 85 -5.93 -13.34 3.59
C TYR A 85 -6.33 -14.75 3.19
N TYR A 86 -6.11 -15.17 1.94
CA TYR A 86 -6.33 -16.58 1.55
C TYR A 86 -5.11 -17.48 1.85
N LEU A 87 -3.96 -16.89 2.24
CA LEU A 87 -2.74 -17.56 2.67
C LEU A 87 -2.01 -16.69 3.72
N ALA A 88 -2.09 -17.04 5.00
CA ALA A 88 -1.60 -16.20 6.11
C ALA A 88 -0.07 -15.96 6.15
N PHE A 89 0.72 -16.68 5.34
CA PHE A 89 2.19 -16.63 5.37
C PHE A 89 2.82 -15.84 4.21
N THR A 90 2.03 -15.24 3.32
CA THR A 90 2.55 -14.49 2.18
C THR A 90 2.64 -13.00 2.46
N ASN A 91 3.76 -12.41 2.04
CA ASN A 91 3.97 -10.97 2.04
C ASN A 91 3.10 -10.27 1.00
N TYR A 92 2.57 -9.11 1.36
CA TYR A 92 1.72 -8.30 0.50
C TYR A 92 2.53 -7.37 -0.41
N VAL A 93 1.84 -7.00 -1.48
CA VAL A 93 2.30 -6.01 -2.43
C VAL A 93 1.20 -4.97 -2.57
N LEU A 94 1.28 -3.93 -1.73
CA LEU A 94 0.35 -2.82 -1.80
C LEU A 94 0.81 -1.82 -2.85
N GLU A 95 -0.14 -1.20 -3.54
CA GLU A 95 0.12 -0.12 -4.46
C GLU A 95 -0.73 1.09 -4.06
N SER A 96 -0.14 2.27 -4.11
CA SER A 96 -0.85 3.54 -3.97
C SER A 96 -0.86 4.27 -5.30
N GLU A 97 -1.99 4.84 -5.67
CA GLU A 97 -2.16 5.76 -6.79
C GLU A 97 -2.60 7.12 -6.25
N ILE A 98 -1.80 8.17 -6.45
CA ILE A 98 -2.16 9.54 -6.09
C ILE A 98 -2.32 10.34 -7.37
N GLU A 99 -3.51 10.90 -7.60
CA GLU A 99 -3.72 11.94 -8.60
C GLU A 99 -3.60 13.29 -7.92
N HIS A 100 -2.75 14.19 -8.41
CA HIS A 100 -2.52 15.50 -7.79
C HIS A 100 -2.26 16.59 -8.81
N ASN A 101 -2.43 17.85 -8.41
CA ASN A 101 -2.10 19.02 -9.23
C ASN A 101 -0.87 19.79 -8.70
N CYS A 102 -0.05 19.14 -7.86
CA CYS A 102 1.17 19.75 -7.36
C CYS A 102 2.23 19.85 -8.47
N THR A 103 2.06 20.83 -9.36
CA THR A 103 3.00 21.21 -10.42
C THR A 103 2.94 22.72 -10.60
N THR A 104 3.94 23.31 -11.25
CA THR A 104 3.98 24.76 -11.54
C THR A 104 2.84 25.24 -12.44
N ASP A 105 2.36 24.38 -13.35
CA ASP A 105 1.25 24.67 -14.27
C ASP A 105 -0.12 24.20 -13.76
N GLY A 106 -0.17 23.59 -12.57
CA GLY A 106 -1.40 23.06 -11.98
C GLY A 106 -2.04 21.89 -12.74
N ARG A 107 -1.31 21.28 -13.68
CA ARG A 107 -1.80 20.10 -14.42
C ARG A 107 -1.94 18.92 -13.46
N ARG A 108 -2.92 18.05 -13.74
CA ARG A 108 -3.07 16.81 -12.97
C ARG A 108 -2.10 15.74 -13.44
N LEU A 109 -1.38 15.14 -12.50
CA LEU A 109 -0.48 14.03 -12.69
C LEU A 109 -0.85 12.87 -11.76
N ILE A 110 -0.41 11.67 -12.12
CA ILE A 110 -0.65 10.45 -11.34
C ILE A 110 0.70 9.87 -10.92
N ARG A 111 0.88 9.73 -9.61
CA ARG A 111 1.99 9.00 -8.98
C ARG A 111 1.53 7.63 -8.54
N LYS A 112 2.19 6.59 -9.04
CA LYS A 112 2.03 5.22 -8.54
C LYS A 112 3.22 4.83 -7.69
N ARG A 113 2.99 4.11 -6.59
CA ARG A 113 4.06 3.58 -5.75
C ARG A 113 3.72 2.19 -5.26
N LYS A 114 4.69 1.29 -5.40
CA LYS A 114 4.59 -0.10 -4.99
C LYS A 114 5.32 -0.32 -3.65
N TYR A 115 4.65 -1.02 -2.76
CA TYR A 115 5.10 -1.37 -1.42
C TYR A 115 5.12 -2.88 -1.29
N SER A 116 6.31 -3.46 -1.38
CA SER A 116 6.51 -4.90 -1.28
C SER A 116 6.87 -5.32 0.14
N LYS A 117 6.57 -6.57 0.50
CA LYS A 117 6.93 -7.18 1.79
C LYS A 117 6.14 -6.63 2.98
N VAL A 118 4.89 -6.23 2.76
CA VAL A 118 3.99 -5.83 3.85
C VAL A 118 3.54 -7.10 4.60
N PRO A 119 3.82 -7.25 5.91
CA PRO A 119 3.50 -8.48 6.63
C PRO A 119 2.00 -8.63 6.86
N GLY A 120 1.42 -9.79 6.55
CA GLY A 120 -0.03 -10.00 6.67
C GLY A 120 -0.62 -10.03 8.10
N VAL A 121 0.24 -10.02 9.13
CA VAL A 121 -0.18 -10.06 10.54
C VAL A 121 0.00 -8.69 11.23
N GLU A 122 0.68 -7.76 10.57
CA GLU A 122 0.93 -6.45 11.15
C GLU A 122 -0.35 -5.61 11.10
N LYS A 123 -0.81 -5.17 12.27
CA LYS A 123 -2.09 -4.46 12.42
C LYS A 123 -2.01 -2.98 12.04
N ARG A 124 -0.79 -2.42 11.95
CA ARG A 124 -0.53 -1.02 11.63
C ARG A 124 0.53 -0.92 10.55
N PHE A 125 0.25 -0.12 9.54
CA PHE A 125 1.12 0.11 8.41
C PHE A 125 1.24 1.60 8.15
N ASP A 126 2.43 2.14 8.42
CA ASP A 126 2.75 3.54 8.22
C ASP A 126 3.31 3.76 6.80
N LEU A 127 2.63 4.60 6.02
CA LEU A 127 2.86 4.86 4.60
C LEU A 127 3.22 6.34 4.35
N PRO A 128 4.50 6.72 4.50
CA PRO A 128 4.94 8.04 4.08
C PRO A 128 4.98 8.13 2.56
N LEU A 129 4.19 9.06 2.01
CA LEU A 129 4.07 9.34 0.59
C LEU A 129 4.60 10.74 0.28
N SER A 130 5.51 10.83 -0.68
CA SER A 130 5.98 12.13 -1.16
C SER A 130 5.97 12.26 -2.66
N ILE A 131 5.57 13.45 -3.07
CA ILE A 131 5.62 13.95 -4.44
C ILE A 131 6.78 14.93 -4.48
N ASP A 132 7.80 14.60 -5.26
CA ASP A 132 9.03 15.39 -5.36
C ASP A 132 9.06 16.10 -6.72
N LEU A 133 9.24 17.42 -6.71
CA LEU A 133 9.23 18.29 -7.89
C LEU A 133 10.64 18.74 -8.30
N PHE A 134 10.92 18.85 -9.58
CA PHE A 134 12.10 19.55 -10.10
C PHE A 134 11.98 21.08 -9.95
N GLU A 135 13.07 21.81 -10.21
CA GLU A 135 13.10 23.28 -10.22
C GLU A 135 12.04 23.90 -11.15
N ASP A 136 11.76 23.24 -12.27
CA ASP A 136 10.74 23.67 -13.23
C ASP A 136 9.31 23.34 -12.78
N GLY A 137 9.16 22.71 -11.61
CA GLY A 137 7.89 22.27 -11.02
C GLY A 137 7.30 21.01 -11.64
N THR A 138 8.08 20.30 -12.46
CA THR A 138 7.66 19.00 -12.97
C THR A 138 7.86 17.91 -11.92
N GLU A 139 6.96 16.94 -11.90
CA GLU A 139 7.08 15.81 -10.99
C GLU A 139 8.12 14.78 -11.49
N VAL A 140 8.83 14.17 -10.55
CA VAL A 140 9.62 12.96 -10.79
C VAL A 140 8.68 11.76 -10.99
N ILE A 141 8.48 11.36 -12.25
CA ILE A 141 7.85 10.07 -12.58
C ILE A 141 8.92 8.98 -12.43
N ALA A 142 9.00 8.36 -11.24
CA ALA A 142 9.82 7.16 -11.07
C ALA A 142 9.02 5.94 -11.56
N HIS A 143 9.50 5.30 -12.63
CA HIS A 143 8.99 4.04 -13.15
C HIS A 143 9.26 2.87 -12.20
#